data_AF-A0A947B181-F1
#
_entry.id   AF-A0A947B181-F1
#
_cell.length_a   1.000
_cell.length_b   1.000
_cell.length_c   1.000
_cell.angle_alpha   90.00
_cell.angle_beta   90.00
_cell.angle_gamma   90.00
#
_symmetry.space_group_name_H-M   'P 1'
#
loop_
_entity.id
_entity.type
_entity.pdbx_description
1 polymer ?
#
loop_
_entity_poly.entity_id
_entity_poly.type
_entity_poly.pdbx_seq_one_letter_code
_entity_poly.pdbx_strand_id
1 'polypeptide(L)'
;MRGGGILPGWWKSFKDSCKYLSASLAIILVKRKLGRRPGDWTLWLTLARLYEVGYQWPQAIDALKTARKLDPHNEIIVQHLVRAKEAAKQYSPTKP
;
A
#
# COMPACT_ATOMS: atom_id res chain seq x y z
N MET A 1 -40.50 -15.32 -4.53
CA MET A 1 -40.47 -14.00 -3.86
C MET A 1 -39.00 -13.60 -3.64
N ARG A 2 -38.57 -12.46 -4.18
CA ARG A 2 -37.17 -11.97 -4.11
C ARG A 2 -36.93 -11.28 -2.76
N GLY A 3 -36.22 -11.92 -1.84
CA GLY A 3 -35.73 -11.32 -0.60
C GLY A 3 -34.36 -10.69 -0.81
N GLY A 4 -34.32 -9.46 -1.32
CA GLY A 4 -33.09 -8.67 -1.39
C GLY A 4 -32.69 -8.20 0.01
N GLY A 5 -31.77 -8.93 0.65
CA GLY A 5 -31.20 -8.54 1.94
C GLY A 5 -30.32 -7.29 1.80
N ILE A 6 -30.86 -6.14 2.22
CA ILE A 6 -30.10 -4.90 2.36
C ILE A 6 -29.17 -5.08 3.55
N LEU A 7 -27.90 -5.39 3.28
CA LEU A 7 -26.86 -5.50 4.31
C LEU A 7 -26.70 -4.14 5.01
N PRO A 8 -26.78 -4.06 6.36
CA PRO A 8 -26.63 -2.80 7.08
C PRO A 8 -25.24 -2.21 6.83
N GLY A 9 -25.15 -0.90 6.58
CA GLY A 9 -23.90 -0.19 6.26
C GLY A 9 -22.75 -0.38 7.26
N TRP A 10 -23.06 -0.85 8.48
CA TRP A 10 -22.10 -1.24 9.51
C TRP A 10 -21.23 -2.46 9.16
N TRP A 11 -21.71 -3.38 8.32
CA TRP A 11 -20.93 -4.56 7.89
C TRP A 11 -19.85 -4.23 6.86
N LYS A 12 -20.01 -3.13 6.11
CA LYS A 12 -18.98 -2.62 5.20
C LYS A 12 -17.78 -2.11 6.01
N SER A 13 -18.04 -1.32 7.04
CA SER A 13 -17.02 -0.77 7.94
C SER A 13 -16.22 -1.86 8.70
N PHE A 14 -16.88 -2.96 9.06
CA PHE A 14 -16.22 -4.10 9.70
C PHE A 14 -15.29 -4.86 8.73
N LYS A 15 -15.71 -5.06 7.46
CA LYS A 15 -14.85 -5.67 6.43
C LYS A 15 -13.69 -4.78 6.01
N ASP A 16 -13.90 -3.47 5.92
CA ASP A 16 -12.84 -2.50 5.64
C ASP A 16 -11.80 -2.50 6.78
N SER A 17 -12.24 -2.51 8.05
CA SER A 17 -11.36 -2.62 9.22
C SER A 17 -10.45 -3.86 9.20
N CYS A 18 -10.97 -5.03 8.77
CA CYS A 18 -10.16 -6.25 8.61
C CYS A 18 -9.10 -6.14 7.50
N LYS A 19 -9.37 -5.36 6.45
CA LYS A 19 -8.44 -5.15 5.33
C LYS A 19 -7.21 -4.35 5.77
N TYR A 20 -7.39 -3.37 6.67
CA TYR A 20 -6.28 -2.62 7.27
C TYR A 20 -5.51 -3.42 8.32
N LEU A 21 -6.22 -4.27 9.09
CA LEU A 21 -5.59 -5.15 10.08
C LEU A 21 -4.67 -6.18 9.40
N SER A 22 -5.13 -6.77 8.29
CA SER A 22 -4.33 -7.71 7.51
C SER A 22 -3.13 -7.04 6.81
N ALA A 23 -3.28 -5.81 6.31
CA ALA A 23 -2.17 -5.05 5.75
C ALA A 23 -1.06 -4.79 6.77
N SER A 24 -1.43 -4.48 8.02
CA SER A 24 -0.49 -4.23 9.12
C SER A 24 0.39 -5.44 9.43
N LEU A 25 -0.21 -6.64 9.49
CA LEU A 25 0.53 -7.88 9.71
C LEU A 25 1.43 -8.23 8.52
N ALA A 26 0.95 -8.00 7.29
CA ALA A 26 1.74 -8.18 6.08
C ALA A 26 2.98 -7.25 6.06
N ILE A 27 2.85 -6.00 6.50
CA ILE A 27 3.98 -5.05 6.60
C ILE A 27 5.05 -5.61 7.54
N ILE A 28 4.66 -6.14 8.70
CA ILE A 28 5.59 -6.73 9.68
C ILE A 28 6.33 -7.92 9.07
N LEU A 29 5.62 -8.82 8.39
CA LEU A 29 6.22 -9.99 7.75
C LEU A 29 7.20 -9.60 6.64
N VAL A 30 6.84 -8.62 5.80
CA VAL A 30 7.71 -8.13 4.73
C VAL A 30 8.96 -7.46 5.30
N LYS A 31 8.83 -6.64 6.34
CA LYS A 31 9.99 -6.03 7.05
C LYS A 31 10.93 -7.08 7.63
N ARG A 32 10.40 -8.15 8.22
CA ARG A 32 11.21 -9.26 8.73
C ARG A 32 11.96 -9.99 7.61
N LYS A 33 11.33 -10.16 6.44
CA LYS A 33 11.99 -10.73 5.25
C LYS A 33 13.08 -9.79 4.71
N LEU A 34 12.82 -8.49 4.65
CA LEU A 34 13.79 -7.46 4.25
C LEU A 34 15.03 -7.47 5.15
N GLY A 35 14.87 -7.71 6.45
CA GLY A 35 16.01 -7.88 7.36
C GLY A 35 16.92 -9.07 7.02
N ARG A 36 16.40 -10.10 6.33
CA ARG A 36 17.22 -11.23 5.83
C ARG A 36 17.69 -11.04 4.40
N ARG A 37 16.96 -10.27 3.59
CA ARG A 37 17.24 -10.02 2.17
C ARG A 37 16.96 -8.57 1.81
N PRO A 38 17.88 -7.64 2.14
CA PRO A 38 17.65 -6.21 1.89
C PRO A 38 17.74 -5.83 0.41
N GLY A 39 18.31 -6.70 -0.45
CA GLY A 39 18.53 -6.45 -1.87
C GLY A 39 17.37 -6.79 -2.80
N ASP A 40 16.27 -7.37 -2.29
CA ASP A 40 15.12 -7.74 -3.12
C ASP A 40 14.17 -6.55 -3.33
N TRP A 41 14.24 -5.89 -4.50
CA TRP A 41 13.37 -4.77 -4.87
C TRP A 41 11.88 -5.15 -4.86
N THR A 42 11.56 -6.41 -5.12
CA THR A 42 10.18 -6.96 -5.11
C THR A 42 9.54 -6.88 -3.71
N LEU A 43 10.32 -7.07 -2.65
CA LEU A 43 9.85 -6.93 -1.26
C LEU A 43 9.55 -5.47 -0.93
N TRP A 44 10.40 -4.54 -1.39
CA TRP A 44 10.16 -3.11 -1.23
C TRP A 44 8.91 -2.64 -2.00
N LEU A 45 8.68 -3.16 -3.21
CA LEU A 45 7.47 -2.90 -3.99
C LEU A 45 6.21 -3.43 -3.28
N THR A 46 6.29 -4.65 -2.71
CA THR A 46 5.19 -5.24 -1.94
C THR A 46 4.87 -4.40 -0.70
N LEU A 47 5.91 -3.92 0.00
CA LEU A 47 5.78 -3.06 1.16
C LEU A 47 5.12 -1.72 0.80
N ALA A 48 5.49 -1.13 -0.34
CA ALA A 48 4.85 0.08 -0.85
C ALA A 48 3.35 -0.13 -1.12
N ARG A 49 2.99 -1.25 -1.77
CA ARG A 49 1.58 -1.57 -2.07
C ARG A 49 0.74 -1.74 -0.81
N LEU A 50 1.33 -2.32 0.24
CA LEU A 50 0.66 -2.41 1.55
C LEU A 50 0.42 -1.03 2.17
N TYR A 51 1.37 -0.11 2.01
CA TYR A 51 1.18 1.28 2.43
C TYR A 51 0.14 2.03 1.59
N GLU A 52 0.04 1.75 0.28
CA GLU A 52 -1.03 2.31 -0.57
C GLU A 52 -2.41 1.87 -0.08
N VAL A 53 -2.58 0.62 0.35
CA VAL A 53 -3.84 0.12 0.94
C VAL A 53 -4.18 0.88 2.23
N GLY A 54 -3.19 1.28 3.01
CA GLY A 54 -3.36 2.08 4.21
C GLY A 54 -3.50 3.59 3.99
N TYR A 55 -3.57 4.05 2.73
CA TYR A 55 -3.48 5.49 2.36
C TYR A 55 -2.21 6.18 2.92
N GLN A 56 -1.19 5.40 3.26
CA GLN A 56 0.10 5.87 3.78
C GLN A 56 1.04 6.21 2.62
N TRP A 57 0.58 7.10 1.74
CA TRP A 57 1.30 7.54 0.54
C TRP A 57 2.77 7.97 0.77
N PRO A 58 3.13 8.76 1.81
CA PRO A 58 4.53 9.13 2.02
C PRO A 58 5.43 7.91 2.28
N GLN A 59 4.94 6.92 3.04
CA GLN A 59 5.69 5.70 3.32
C GLN A 59 5.78 4.79 2.09
N ALA A 60 4.72 4.73 1.27
CA ALA A 60 4.72 4.01 0.00
C ALA A 60 5.78 4.58 -0.96
N ILE A 61 5.84 5.90 -1.10
CA ILE A 61 6.80 6.59 -1.97
C ILE A 61 8.24 6.32 -1.51
N ASP A 62 8.51 6.33 -0.20
CA ASP A 62 9.85 6.08 0.32
C ASP A 62 10.32 4.64 0.08
N ALA A 63 9.41 3.67 0.25
CA ALA A 63 9.66 2.27 -0.09
C ALA A 63 9.94 2.09 -1.60
N LEU A 64 9.18 2.74 -2.48
CA LEU A 64 9.39 2.71 -3.93
C LEU A 64 10.71 3.37 -4.35
N LYS A 65 11.12 4.46 -3.68
CA LYS A 65 12.44 5.07 -3.91
C LYS A 65 13.56 4.10 -3.57
N THR A 66 13.42 3.35 -2.46
CA THR A 66 14.41 2.33 -2.06
C THR A 66 14.43 1.18 -3.06
N ALA A 67 13.26 0.70 -3.50
CA ALA A 67 13.15 -0.30 -4.56
C ALA A 67 13.86 0.16 -5.85
N ARG A 68 13.66 1.42 -6.26
CA ARG A 68 14.30 2.00 -7.45
C ARG A 68 15.81 2.17 -7.31
N LYS A 69 16.33 2.34 -6.10
CA LYS A 69 17.79 2.35 -5.87
C LYS A 69 18.41 0.98 -6.10
N LEU A 70 17.67 -0.08 -5.79
CA LEU A 70 18.11 -1.47 -5.99
C LEU A 70 18.00 -1.87 -7.47
N ASP A 71 16.92 -1.44 -8.14
CA ASP A 71 16.71 -1.70 -9.55
C ASP A 71 16.20 -0.44 -10.27
N PRO A 72 17.12 0.40 -10.79
CA PRO A 72 16.77 1.66 -11.43
C PRO A 72 16.18 1.50 -12.83
N HIS A 73 16.38 0.34 -13.48
CA HIS A 73 15.88 0.05 -14.83
C HIS A 73 14.45 -0.52 -14.82
N ASN A 74 13.89 -0.74 -13.64
CA ASN A 74 12.59 -1.38 -13.51
C ASN A 74 11.44 -0.39 -13.75
N GLU A 75 10.84 -0.47 -14.94
CA GLU A 75 9.71 0.36 -15.34
C GLU A 75 8.50 0.19 -14.41
N ILE A 76 8.30 -1.00 -13.84
CA ILE A 76 7.20 -1.27 -12.92
C ILE A 76 7.32 -0.37 -11.70
N ILE A 77 8.52 -0.28 -11.11
CA ILE A 77 8.76 0.57 -9.93
C ILE A 77 8.51 2.04 -10.27
N VAL A 78 8.94 2.48 -11.45
CA VAL A 78 8.73 3.86 -11.91
C VAL A 78 7.23 4.17 -12.05
N GLN A 79 6.47 3.29 -12.70
CA GLN A 79 5.02 3.45 -12.87
C GLN A 79 4.30 3.50 -11.51
N HIS A 80 4.65 2.61 -10.58
CA HIS A 80 4.09 2.64 -9.22
C HIS A 80 4.44 3.93 -8.48
N LEU A 81 5.66 4.45 -8.65
CA LEU A 81 6.11 5.67 -7.98
C LEU A 81 5.38 6.91 -8.51
N VAL A 82 5.14 6.98 -9.83
CA VAL A 82 4.31 8.03 -10.44
C VAL A 82 2.90 7.98 -9.88
N ARG A 83 2.25 6.82 -9.94
CA ARG A 83 0.89 6.62 -9.43
C ARG A 83 0.76 6.97 -7.95
N ALA A 84 1.71 6.52 -7.12
CA ALA A 84 1.70 6.80 -5.69
C ALA A 84 1.87 8.29 -5.39
N LYS A 85 2.67 9.03 -6.18
CA LYS A 85 2.82 10.49 -6.05
C LYS A 85 1.57 11.25 -6.47
N GLU A 86 0.92 10.84 -7.55
CA GLU A 86 -0.34 11.43 -8.00
C GLU A 86 -1.43 11.24 -6.95
N ALA A 87 -1.57 10.01 -6.44
CA ALA A 87 -2.46 9.73 -5.34
C ALA A 87 -2.10 10.55 -4.09
N ALA A 88 -0.81 10.63 -3.72
CA ALA A 88 -0.38 11.45 -2.59
C ALA A 88 -0.79 12.92 -2.72
N LYS A 89 -0.67 13.51 -3.91
CA LYS A 89 -1.14 14.88 -4.17
C LYS A 89 -2.65 15.00 -4.02
N GLN A 90 -3.40 14.03 -4.54
CA GLN A 90 -4.85 14.04 -4.53
C GLN A 90 -5.44 13.83 -3.12
N TYR A 91 -4.74 13.08 -2.27
CA TYR A 91 -5.11 12.80 -0.88
C TYR A 91 -4.33 13.65 0.15
N SER A 92 -3.47 14.57 -0.30
CA SER A 92 -2.97 15.63 0.58
C SER A 92 -4.17 16.53 0.88
N PRO A 93 -4.68 16.61 2.12
CA PRO A 93 -5.63 17.65 2.44
C PRO A 93 -4.89 18.95 2.11
N THR A 94 -5.34 19.65 1.07
CA THR A 94 -5.01 21.05 0.88
C THR A 94 -5.34 21.70 2.21
N LYS A 95 -4.31 22.06 2.98
CA LYS A 95 -4.51 22.82 4.22
C LYS A 95 -5.37 24.03 3.83
N PRO A 96 -6.47 24.29 4.56
CA PRO A 96 -7.31 25.45 4.30
C PRO A 96 -6.52 26.75 4.40
#